data_AF-A0A106BXT4-F1
#
_entry.id   AF-A0A106BXT4-F1
#
_cell.length_a   1.000
_cell.length_b   1.000
_cell.length_c   1.000
_cell.angle_alpha   90.00
_cell.angle_beta   90.00
_cell.angle_gamma   90.00
#
_symmetry.space_group_name_H-M   'P 1'
#
loop_
_entity.id
_entity.type
_entity.pdbx_description
1 polymer ?
#
loop_
_entity_poly.entity_id
_entity_poly.type
_entity_poly.pdbx_seq_one_letter_code
_entity_poly.pdbx_strand_id
1 'polypeptide(L)'
;MQPYLQAFGTQFNLGFNPHDYPFLIDNSYGNDTCVSFYFKQGDQYRKLWVDHEMADDREENGARYTIESATNEGTDEAPEIYAGADAINIFECETSEHLIAHLNLISSK
;
A
#
# COMPACT_ATOMS: atom_id res chain seq x y z
N MET A 1 15.78 10.16 -0.86
CA MET A 1 14.83 9.80 0.22
C MET A 1 13.59 9.26 -0.44
N GLN A 2 13.03 8.17 0.06
CA GLN A 2 11.76 7.63 -0.46
C GLN A 2 10.63 8.62 -0.12
N PRO A 3 9.65 8.84 -1.01
CA PRO A 3 8.59 9.83 -0.80
C PRO A 3 7.81 9.63 0.50
N TYR A 4 7.49 8.39 0.87
CA TYR A 4 6.82 8.11 2.16
C TYR A 4 7.64 8.54 3.39
N LEU A 5 8.98 8.47 3.36
CA LEU A 5 9.82 8.93 4.48
C LEU A 5 9.79 10.46 4.64
N GLN A 6 9.49 11.19 3.56
CA GLN A 6 9.31 12.64 3.61
C GLN A 6 7.93 13.01 4.19
N ALA A 7 6.91 12.19 3.92
CA ALA A 7 5.55 12.38 4.41
C ALA A 7 5.38 11.96 5.89
N PHE A 8 5.94 10.81 6.29
CA PHE A 8 5.70 10.18 7.59
C PHE A 8 6.91 10.23 8.54
N GLY A 9 8.01 10.83 8.08
CA GLY A 9 9.27 10.93 8.82
C GLY A 9 10.10 9.64 8.78
N THR A 10 11.36 9.75 9.20
CA THR A 10 12.34 8.65 9.10
C THR A 10 12.10 7.48 10.07
N GLN A 11 10.99 7.50 10.82
CA GLN A 11 10.67 6.51 11.84
C GLN A 11 9.51 5.58 11.45
N PHE A 12 8.82 5.83 10.34
CA PHE A 12 7.75 4.96 9.89
C PHE A 12 8.31 3.59 9.49
N ASN A 13 7.84 2.53 10.15
CA ASN A 13 8.28 1.18 9.88
C ASN A 13 7.31 0.46 8.94
N LEU A 14 7.74 0.24 7.70
CA LEU A 14 7.00 -0.56 6.72
C LEU A 14 6.95 -2.04 7.08
N GLY A 15 7.91 -2.55 7.87
CA GLY A 15 8.06 -3.99 8.13
C GLY A 15 8.58 -4.80 6.93
N PHE A 16 8.73 -4.20 5.75
CA PHE A 16 9.37 -4.78 4.56
C PHE A 16 10.20 -3.71 3.84
N ASN A 17 11.07 -4.14 2.92
CA ASN A 17 11.86 -3.23 2.09
C ASN A 17 11.20 -3.07 0.72
N PRO A 18 10.69 -1.88 0.35
CA PRO A 18 10.02 -1.67 -0.94
C PRO A 18 10.97 -1.85 -2.14
N HIS A 19 12.28 -1.77 -1.95
CA HIS A 19 13.24 -2.06 -3.03
C HIS A 19 13.24 -3.53 -3.46
N ASP A 20 12.76 -4.44 -2.61
CA ASP A 20 12.60 -5.85 -2.96
C ASP A 20 11.36 -6.07 -3.86
N TYR A 21 10.49 -5.05 -3.97
CA TYR A 21 9.22 -5.06 -4.71
C TYR A 21 9.11 -3.84 -5.64
N PRO A 22 9.93 -3.75 -6.70
CA PRO A 22 9.96 -2.58 -7.58
C PRO A 22 8.66 -2.31 -8.35
N PHE A 23 7.70 -3.24 -8.32
CA PHE A 23 6.35 -3.05 -8.86
C PHE A 23 5.44 -2.22 -7.94
N LEU A 24 5.80 -2.05 -6.66
CA LEU A 24 5.11 -1.16 -5.74
C LEU A 24 5.55 0.28 -6.02
N ILE A 25 4.60 1.11 -6.44
CA ILE A 25 4.83 2.52 -6.72
C ILE A 25 4.27 3.32 -5.54
N ASP A 26 5.12 4.14 -4.92
CA ASP A 26 4.74 5.00 -3.80
C ASP A 26 3.63 5.97 -4.24
N ASN A 27 2.55 6.00 -3.45
CA ASN A 27 1.41 6.89 -3.63
C ASN A 27 0.97 7.48 -2.29
N SER A 28 1.94 7.66 -1.41
CA SER A 28 1.74 8.23 -0.08
C SER A 28 1.54 9.73 -0.20
N TYR A 29 0.49 10.26 0.43
CA TYR A 29 0.25 11.69 0.48
C TYR A 29 0.50 12.21 1.89
N GLY A 30 1.14 13.37 2.02
CA GLY A 30 1.62 13.90 3.32
C GLY A 30 0.52 14.26 4.33
N ASN A 31 -0.74 14.22 3.93
CA ASN A 31 -1.89 14.42 4.81
C ASN A 31 -2.57 13.12 5.22
N ASP A 32 -2.17 11.98 4.66
CA ASP A 32 -2.72 10.67 5.01
C ASP A 32 -2.12 10.23 6.36
N THR A 33 -2.83 9.36 7.08
CA THR A 33 -2.33 8.83 8.37
C THR A 33 -1.59 7.49 8.16
N CYS A 34 -1.75 6.87 6.99
CA CYS A 34 -1.03 5.65 6.60
C CYS A 34 -0.24 5.81 5.29
N VAL A 35 0.80 4.99 5.13
CA VAL A 35 1.60 4.93 3.90
C VAL A 35 0.85 4.14 2.84
N SER A 36 0.93 4.56 1.57
CA SER A 36 0.27 3.81 0.50
C SER A 36 1.15 3.58 -0.73
N PHE A 37 0.93 2.43 -1.36
CA PHE A 37 1.54 2.06 -2.62
C PHE A 37 0.45 1.61 -3.58
N TYR A 38 0.62 1.81 -4.89
CA TYR A 38 -0.19 1.13 -5.89
C TYR A 38 0.65 0.21 -6.75
N PHE A 39 -0.03 -0.75 -7.37
CA PHE A 39 0.56 -1.66 -8.34
C PHE A 39 -0.52 -2.23 -9.26
N LYS A 40 -0.10 -2.81 -10.39
CA LYS A 40 -0.98 -3.60 -11.26
C LYS A 40 -0.83 -5.10 -10.96
N GLN A 41 -1.94 -5.80 -10.91
CA GLN A 41 -2.00 -7.26 -10.90
C GLN A 41 -2.85 -7.72 -12.09
N GLY A 42 -2.19 -8.10 -13.19
CA GLY A 42 -2.85 -8.18 -14.49
C GLY A 42 -3.33 -6.79 -14.94
N ASP A 43 -4.59 -6.69 -15.37
CA ASP A 43 -5.20 -5.43 -15.82
C ASP A 43 -5.85 -4.61 -14.68
N GLN A 44 -5.79 -5.09 -13.44
CA GLN A 44 -6.42 -4.42 -12.30
C GLN A 44 -5.40 -3.68 -11.44
N TYR A 45 -5.69 -2.42 -11.15
CA TYR A 45 -4.95 -1.66 -10.15
C TYR A 45 -5.33 -2.11 -8.75
N ARG A 46 -4.33 -2.12 -7.88
CA ARG A 46 -4.44 -2.43 -6.46
C ARG A 46 -3.79 -1.32 -5.67
N LYS A 47 -4.30 -1.08 -4.48
CA LYS A 47 -3.69 -0.18 -3.49
C LYS A 47 -3.34 -0.98 -2.26
N LEU A 48 -2.10 -0.86 -1.81
CA LEU A 48 -1.58 -1.37 -0.55
C LEU A 48 -1.54 -0.20 0.43
N TRP A 49 -2.27 -0.33 1.52
CA TRP A 49 -2.16 0.54 2.69
C TRP A 49 -1.28 -0.13 3.72
N VAL A 50 -0.38 0.65 4.29
CA VAL A 50 0.53 0.26 5.36
C VAL A 50 0.33 1.22 6.50
N ASP A 51 -0.34 0.73 7.53
CA ASP A 51 -0.66 1.49 8.73
C ASP A 51 0.41 1.30 9.83
N HIS A 52 0.26 2.04 10.91
CA HIS A 52 1.12 2.00 12.07
C HIS A 52 1.11 0.64 12.77
N GLU A 53 2.26 0.29 13.37
CA GLU A 53 2.40 -0.94 14.15
C GLU A 53 1.43 -1.00 15.33
N MET A 54 1.35 0.12 16.05
CA MET A 54 0.45 0.28 17.18
C MET A 54 -0.94 0.63 16.66
N ALA A 55 -1.93 -0.17 17.05
CA ALA A 55 -3.32 0.02 16.63
C ALA A 55 -3.89 1.40 17.02
N ASP A 56 -3.42 1.97 18.13
CA ASP A 56 -3.87 3.28 18.62
C ASP A 56 -3.40 4.45 17.74
N ASP A 57 -2.38 4.23 16.90
CA ASP A 57 -1.84 5.23 15.98
C ASP A 57 -2.41 5.08 14.55
N ARG A 58 -3.31 4.10 14.32
CA ARG A 58 -3.85 3.78 13.00
C ARG A 58 -4.92 4.78 12.55
N GLU A 59 -5.01 5.00 11.24
CA GLU A 59 -6.02 5.88 10.63
C GLU A 59 -7.44 5.36 10.88
N GLU A 60 -7.59 4.06 10.68
CA GLU A 60 -8.82 3.32 10.91
C GLU A 60 -8.57 2.14 11.85
N ASN A 61 -9.62 1.71 12.55
CA ASN A 61 -9.55 0.48 13.31
C ASN A 61 -9.59 -0.72 12.34
N GLY A 62 -8.42 -1.10 11.83
CA GLY A 62 -8.27 -2.12 10.81
C GLY A 62 -6.92 -2.83 10.88
N ALA A 63 -6.67 -3.69 9.90
CA ALA A 63 -5.40 -4.43 9.80
C ALA A 63 -4.23 -3.50 9.50
N ARG A 64 -3.02 -3.85 9.94
CA ARG A 64 -1.80 -3.08 9.60
C ARG A 64 -1.56 -2.99 8.10
N TYR A 65 -1.82 -4.07 7.37
CA TYR A 65 -1.63 -4.12 5.93
C TYR A 65 -2.93 -4.49 5.26
N THR A 66 -3.37 -3.67 4.31
CA THR A 66 -4.60 -3.88 3.55
C THR A 66 -4.31 -3.71 2.07
N ILE A 67 -4.71 -4.68 1.25
CA ILE A 67 -4.68 -4.59 -0.20
C ILE A 67 -6.12 -4.57 -0.70
N GLU A 68 -6.46 -3.57 -1.49
CA GLU A 68 -7.79 -3.43 -2.06
C GLU A 68 -7.76 -3.13 -3.56
N SER A 69 -8.90 -3.32 -4.22
CA SER A 69 -9.08 -2.88 -5.60
C SER A 69 -9.00 -1.37 -5.71
N ALA A 70 -8.34 -0.88 -6.74
CA ALA A 70 -8.29 0.55 -7.03
C ALA A 70 -8.65 0.83 -8.49
N THR A 71 -9.13 2.05 -8.73
CA THR A 71 -9.47 2.57 -10.04
C THR A 71 -8.43 3.62 -10.43
N ASN A 72 -8.01 3.61 -11.69
CA ASN A 72 -7.26 4.72 -12.26
C ASN A 72 -8.24 5.77 -12.79
N GLU A 73 -8.31 6.92 -12.13
CA GLU A 73 -9.11 8.06 -12.60
C GLU A 73 -8.31 9.01 -13.50
N GLY A 74 -7.00 8.77 -13.64
CA GLY A 74 -6.10 9.48 -14.54
C GLY A 74 -5.95 8.80 -15.90
N THR A 75 -4.75 8.85 -16.47
CA THR A 75 -4.40 8.15 -17.71
C THR A 75 -3.40 7.03 -17.46
N ASP A 76 -3.10 6.23 -18.48
CA ASP A 76 -2.02 5.24 -18.38
C ASP A 76 -0.63 5.89 -18.26
N GLU A 77 -0.44 7.11 -18.80
CA GLU A 77 0.83 7.84 -18.68
C GLU A 77 0.94 8.65 -17.38
N ALA A 78 -0.20 9.05 -16.80
CA ALA A 78 -0.28 9.76 -15.53
C ALA A 78 -1.39 9.14 -14.67
N PRO A 79 -1.12 7.99 -14.01
CA PRO A 79 -2.13 7.32 -13.21
C PRO A 79 -2.51 8.14 -11.97
N GLU A 80 -3.81 8.19 -11.69
CA GLU A 80 -4.35 8.73 -10.44
C GLU A 80 -5.14 7.60 -9.76
N ILE A 81 -4.49 6.93 -8.81
CA ILE A 81 -5.00 5.68 -8.24
C ILE A 81 -5.79 5.95 -6.97
N TYR A 82 -7.10 5.69 -7.05
CA TYR A 82 -8.02 5.85 -5.95
C TYR A 82 -8.67 4.53 -5.59
N ALA A 83 -8.78 4.29 -4.28
CA ALA A 83 -9.62 3.25 -3.74
C ALA A 83 -10.79 3.94 -3.03
N GLY A 84 -11.97 3.81 -3.63
CA GLY A 84 -13.19 4.47 -3.17
C GLY A 84 -13.94 3.61 -2.15
N ALA A 85 -15.10 4.10 -1.69
CA ALA A 85 -15.94 3.39 -0.72
C ALA A 85 -16.40 1.99 -1.16
N ASP A 86 -16.44 1.74 -2.47
CA ASP A 86 -16.80 0.44 -3.06
C ASP A 86 -15.56 -0.46 -3.31
N ALA A 87 -14.39 -0.08 -2.81
CA ALA A 87 -13.18 -0.88 -2.95
C ALA A 87 -13.34 -2.25 -2.30
N ILE A 88 -12.96 -3.28 -3.03
CA ILE A 88 -13.00 -4.67 -2.58
C ILE A 88 -11.70 -4.95 -1.85
N ASN A 89 -11.79 -5.28 -0.56
CA ASN A 89 -10.68 -5.82 0.21
C ASN A 89 -10.27 -7.20 -0.37
N ILE A 90 -9.01 -7.31 -0.77
CA ILE A 90 -8.44 -8.51 -1.41
C ILE A 90 -7.59 -9.30 -0.42
N PHE A 91 -6.93 -8.60 0.49
CA PHE A 91 -6.02 -9.19 1.46
C PHE A 91 -5.82 -8.25 2.63
N GLU A 92 -5.79 -8.81 3.84
CA GLU A 92 -5.47 -8.08 5.06
C GLU A 92 -4.61 -8.96 5.99
N CYS A 93 -3.67 -8.34 6.69
CA CYS A 93 -2.87 -9.03 7.70
C CYS A 93 -2.20 -8.05 8.68
N GLU A 94 -1.75 -8.57 9.83
CA GLU A 94 -1.05 -7.79 10.86
C GLU A 94 0.47 -7.81 10.71
N THR A 95 1.03 -8.86 10.11
CA THR A 95 2.48 -9.12 10.12
C THR A 95 3.10 -8.94 8.75
N SER A 96 4.31 -8.36 8.71
CA SER A 96 5.03 -8.20 7.45
C SER A 96 5.40 -9.53 6.82
N GLU A 97 5.58 -10.60 7.60
CA GLU A 97 5.83 -11.95 7.08
C GLU A 97 4.69 -12.44 6.17
N HIS A 98 3.43 -12.21 6.57
CA HIS A 98 2.27 -12.57 5.75
C HIS A 98 2.13 -11.66 4.53
N LEU A 99 2.38 -10.35 4.68
CA LEU A 99 2.42 -9.43 3.54
C LEU A 99 3.49 -9.87 2.52
N ILE A 100 4.73 -10.11 2.97
CA ILE A 100 5.86 -10.54 2.14
C ILE A 100 5.52 -11.85 1.41
N ALA A 101 4.94 -12.82 2.10
CA ALA A 101 4.51 -14.07 1.48
C ALA A 101 3.47 -13.82 0.36
N HIS A 102 2.52 -12.90 0.58
CA HIS A 102 1.54 -12.50 -0.42
C HIS A 102 2.19 -11.79 -1.61
N LEU A 103 3.07 -10.81 -1.36
CA LEU A 103 3.79 -10.06 -2.40
C LEU A 103 4.66 -10.99 -3.26
N ASN A 104 5.33 -11.98 -2.65
CA ASN A 104 6.12 -12.98 -3.38
C ASN A 104 5.25 -13.88 -4.25
N LEU A 105 4.05 -14.25 -3.79
CA LEU A 105 3.11 -15.06 -4.55
C LEU A 105 2.60 -14.33 -5.79
N ILE A 106 2.30 -13.03 -5.68
CA ILE A 106 1.79 -12.24 -6.80
C ILE A 106 2.91 -11.80 -7.76
N SER A 107 4.14 -11.65 -7.29
CA SER A 107 5.30 -11.33 -8.14
C SER A 107 5.81 -12.54 -8.94
N SER A 108 5.45 -13.75 -8.54
CA SER A 108 5.89 -14.98 -9.22
C SER A 108 4.96 -15.42 -10.36
N LYS A 109 3.93 -14.63 -10.67
CA LYS A 109 2.94 -14.87 -11.74
C LYS A 109 3.12 -13.89 -12.87
#